data_AF-X1HYD8-F1
#
_entry.id   AF-X1HYD8-F1
#
_cell.length_a   1.000
_cell.length_b   1.000
_cell.length_c   1.000
_cell.angle_alpha   90.00
_cell.angle_beta   90.00
_cell.angle_gamma   90.00
#
_symmetry.space_group_name_H-M   'P 1'
#
loop_
_entity.id
_entity.type
_entity.pdbx_description
1 polymer ?
#
loop_
_entity_poly.entity_id
_entity_poly.type
_entity_poly.pdbx_seq_one_letter_code
_entity_poly.pdbx_strand_id
1 'polypeptide(L)'
;TGTGFLDAVVRFEAISKKGKIVWYENRGSAAPEWNEHFIAAIVGPMSLDVADMDHDGDNDIVAGEHNLKHSSDAKAYVFENVDAKGETWKPHVVYVGDEHHDGTRAVDIDNDGDFDIISIGWGHDKVILYENRATDL
;
A
#
# COMPACT_ATOMS: atom_id res chain seq x y z
N THR A 1 7.20 3.87 13.26
CA THR A 1 8.43 3.68 14.06
C THR A 1 8.46 4.32 15.44
N GLY A 2 7.42 5.02 15.92
CA GLY A 2 7.42 5.54 17.30
C GLY A 2 8.54 6.54 17.64
N THR A 3 9.33 7.02 16.66
CA THR A 3 10.41 7.99 16.85
C THR A 3 9.89 9.38 17.20
N GLY A 4 8.59 9.61 17.00
CA GLY A 4 7.92 10.90 17.17
C GLY A 4 8.16 11.88 16.01
N PHE A 5 8.92 11.47 14.98
CA PHE A 5 9.14 12.25 13.76
C PHE A 5 8.31 11.68 12.61
N LEU A 6 7.96 12.57 11.67
CA LEU A 6 7.23 12.18 10.46
C LEU A 6 8.17 11.41 9.52
N ASP A 7 7.74 10.20 9.18
CA ASP A 7 8.34 9.34 8.18
C ASP A 7 7.63 9.47 6.82
N ALA A 8 8.21 8.91 5.76
CA ALA A 8 7.60 8.94 4.42
C ALA A 8 7.61 7.57 3.76
N VAL A 9 6.48 7.15 3.19
CA VAL A 9 6.42 5.98 2.29
C VAL A 9 6.40 6.48 0.85
N VAL A 10 7.29 5.92 0.02
CA VAL A 10 7.51 6.36 -1.35
C VAL A 10 7.45 5.17 -2.29
N ARG A 11 6.69 5.33 -3.37
CA ARG A 11 6.72 4.44 -4.52
C ARG A 11 7.52 5.07 -5.65
N PHE A 12 8.19 4.23 -6.43
CA PHE A 12 8.97 4.65 -7.58
C PHE A 12 8.20 4.32 -8.85
N GLU A 13 7.76 5.36 -9.54
CA GLU A 13 6.95 5.26 -10.74
C GLU A 13 7.58 4.33 -11.77
N ALA A 14 6.77 3.40 -12.25
CA ALA A 14 7.10 2.49 -13.33
C ALA A 14 5.81 2.09 -14.03
N ILE A 15 5.90 1.77 -15.32
CA ILE A 15 4.75 1.31 -16.12
C ILE A 15 5.08 -0.06 -16.68
N SER A 16 4.26 -1.07 -16.35
CA SER A 16 4.40 -2.46 -16.85
C SER A 16 5.80 -3.07 -16.63
N LYS A 17 6.50 -2.63 -15.58
CA LYS A 17 7.79 -3.17 -15.11
C LYS A 17 7.87 -3.01 -13.60
N LYS A 18 8.75 -3.76 -12.93
CA LYS A 18 8.90 -3.65 -11.47
C LYS A 18 9.41 -2.26 -11.07
N GLY A 19 8.77 -1.68 -10.05
CA GLY A 19 9.21 -0.50 -9.32
C GLY A 19 9.25 -0.82 -7.82
N LYS A 20 10.04 -0.05 -7.05
CA LYS A 20 10.17 -0.26 -5.61
C LYS A 20 9.16 0.57 -4.82
N ILE A 21 8.73 0.04 -3.69
CA ILE A 21 8.06 0.75 -2.60
C ILE A 21 9.02 0.70 -1.42
N VAL A 22 9.28 1.86 -0.84
CA VAL A 22 10.23 2.01 0.27
C VAL A 22 9.65 2.94 1.32
N TRP A 23 10.13 2.80 2.54
CA TRP A 23 9.89 3.73 3.62
C TRP A 23 11.19 4.46 3.96
N TYR A 24 11.11 5.78 4.11
CA TYR A 24 12.20 6.62 4.56
C TYR A 24 11.96 6.99 6.02
N GLU A 25 12.82 6.46 6.90
CA GLU A 25 12.83 6.73 8.32
C GLU A 25 13.46 8.09 8.61
N ASN A 26 12.73 8.95 9.31
CA ASN A 26 13.25 10.20 9.86
C ASN A 26 13.69 10.00 11.32
N ARG A 27 15.00 9.97 11.55
CA ARG A 27 15.56 9.82 12.90
C ARG A 27 15.69 11.11 13.71
N GLY A 28 15.20 12.23 13.16
CA GLY A 28 15.14 13.51 13.86
C GLY A 28 16.49 14.22 13.99
N SER A 29 16.67 15.30 13.23
CA SER A 29 17.69 16.32 13.47
C SER A 29 17.37 17.60 12.67
N ALA A 30 18.14 18.67 12.86
CA ALA A 30 18.05 19.90 12.05
C ALA A 30 18.37 19.67 10.55
N ALA A 31 19.00 18.53 10.21
CA ALA A 31 19.24 18.05 8.86
C ALA A 31 18.91 16.54 8.84
N PRO A 32 17.63 16.16 8.67
CA PRO A 32 17.20 14.77 8.85
C PRO A 32 17.96 13.84 7.92
N GLU A 33 18.59 12.81 8.50
CA GLU A 33 19.11 11.67 7.77
C GLU A 33 17.94 10.73 7.51
N TRP A 34 17.58 10.57 6.23
CA TRP A 34 16.52 9.68 5.79
C TRP A 34 17.10 8.31 5.46
N ASN A 35 16.81 7.31 6.29
CA ASN A 35 17.25 5.95 6.02
C ASN A 35 16.21 5.24 5.16
N GLU A 36 16.62 4.74 4.00
CA GLU A 36 15.74 3.97 3.11
C GLU A 36 15.60 2.53 3.62
N HIS A 37 14.36 2.09 3.79
CA HIS A 37 13.99 0.73 4.13
C HIS A 37 13.12 0.15 3.01
N PHE A 38 13.50 -1.01 2.52
CA PHE A 38 12.79 -1.67 1.43
C PHE A 38 11.51 -2.36 1.94
N ILE A 39 10.38 -2.12 1.26
CA ILE A 39 9.10 -2.77 1.58
C ILE A 39 8.82 -3.85 0.55
N ALA A 40 8.71 -3.46 -0.72
CA ALA A 40 8.31 -4.37 -1.79
C ALA A 40 8.76 -3.90 -3.18
N ALA A 41 8.66 -4.81 -4.16
CA ALA A 41 8.80 -4.47 -5.57
C ALA A 41 7.70 -5.15 -6.40
N ILE A 42 6.76 -4.34 -6.89
CA ILE A 42 5.61 -4.77 -7.70
C ILE A 42 5.64 -4.14 -9.09
N VAL A 43 4.79 -4.60 -10.01
CA VAL A 43 4.73 -4.09 -11.38
C VAL A 43 4.02 -2.74 -11.40
N GLY A 44 4.78 -1.67 -11.67
CA GLY A 44 4.26 -0.32 -11.78
C GLY A 44 3.52 0.17 -10.54
N PRO A 45 4.21 0.31 -9.38
CA PRO A 45 3.58 0.85 -8.18
C PRO A 45 3.26 2.33 -8.42
N MET A 46 2.02 2.62 -8.78
CA MET A 46 1.56 3.98 -9.12
C MET A 46 0.45 4.49 -8.20
N SER A 47 -0.08 3.64 -7.33
CA SER A 47 -0.93 4.01 -6.21
C SER A 47 -0.31 3.56 -4.88
N LEU A 48 -0.65 4.28 -3.80
CA LEU A 48 -0.17 4.02 -2.46
C LEU A 48 -1.13 4.68 -1.46
N ASP A 49 -1.50 3.96 -0.41
CA ASP A 49 -2.06 4.52 0.83
C ASP A 49 -1.41 3.85 2.05
N VAL A 50 -1.60 4.47 3.21
CA VAL A 50 -1.09 3.98 4.49
C VAL A 50 -2.22 3.96 5.51
N ALA A 51 -2.48 2.80 6.11
CA ALA A 51 -3.48 2.62 7.16
C ALA A 51 -3.11 1.38 7.99
N ASP A 52 -3.54 1.35 9.25
CA ASP A 52 -3.47 0.17 10.12
C ASP A 52 -4.60 -0.79 9.70
N MET A 53 -4.32 -1.73 8.78
CA MET A 53 -5.36 -2.51 8.10
C MET A 53 -5.86 -3.69 8.95
N ASP A 54 -5.12 -4.08 9.98
CA ASP A 54 -5.48 -5.18 10.88
C ASP A 54 -5.65 -4.77 12.35
N HIS A 55 -5.58 -3.46 12.64
CA HIS A 55 -5.81 -2.83 13.94
C HIS A 55 -4.82 -3.23 15.03
N ASP A 56 -3.59 -3.58 14.66
CA ASP A 56 -2.55 -3.96 15.62
C ASP A 56 -1.75 -2.75 16.16
N GLY A 57 -2.04 -1.55 15.64
CA GLY A 57 -1.45 -0.29 16.08
C GLY A 57 -0.25 0.14 15.25
N ASP A 58 0.05 -0.55 14.15
CA ASP A 58 1.08 -0.14 13.21
C ASP A 58 0.56 0.04 11.77
N ASN A 59 1.36 0.73 10.95
CA ASN A 59 0.90 1.20 9.65
C ASN A 59 1.26 0.21 8.55
N ASP A 60 0.25 -0.27 7.84
CA ASP A 60 0.37 -1.08 6.65
C ASP A 60 0.33 -0.25 5.37
N ILE A 61 0.70 -0.89 4.25
CA ILE A 61 0.75 -0.25 2.94
C ILE A 61 -0.26 -0.88 2.00
N VAL A 62 -1.15 -0.07 1.45
CA VAL A 62 -2.01 -0.47 0.33
C VAL A 62 -1.39 0.02 -0.97
N ALA A 63 -1.25 -0.85 -1.97
CA ALA A 63 -0.72 -0.45 -3.27
C ALA A 63 -1.32 -1.25 -4.45
N GLY A 64 -1.39 -0.60 -5.60
CA GLY A 64 -1.89 -1.17 -6.84
C GLY A 64 -0.83 -1.24 -7.94
N GLU A 65 -0.88 -2.29 -8.74
CA GLU A 65 -0.05 -2.44 -9.93
C GLU A 65 -0.63 -1.69 -11.13
N HIS A 66 0.25 -1.02 -11.87
CA HIS A 66 -0.01 -0.45 -13.19
C HIS A 66 0.68 -1.28 -14.27
N ASN A 67 -0.01 -2.31 -14.74
CA ASN A 67 0.48 -3.24 -15.76
C ASN A 67 -0.38 -3.23 -17.03
N LEU A 68 -0.19 -2.21 -17.87
CA LEU A 68 -0.85 -2.09 -19.17
C LEU A 68 -0.53 -3.22 -20.16
N LYS A 69 0.60 -3.93 -19.99
CA LYS A 69 0.97 -5.05 -20.88
C LYS A 69 0.20 -6.34 -20.57
N HIS A 70 -0.08 -6.58 -19.29
CA HIS A 70 -0.76 -7.78 -18.80
C HIS A 70 -1.74 -7.38 -17.69
N SER A 71 -2.76 -6.59 -18.03
CA SER A 71 -3.70 -6.03 -17.05
C SER A 71 -4.50 -7.11 -16.33
N SER A 72 -4.76 -8.25 -16.96
CA SER A 72 -5.38 -9.43 -16.34
C SER A 72 -4.57 -10.04 -15.21
N ASP A 73 -3.26 -9.74 -15.14
CA ASP A 73 -2.34 -10.26 -14.13
C ASP A 73 -1.99 -9.21 -13.07
N ALA A 74 -2.46 -7.97 -13.25
CA ALA A 74 -2.25 -6.86 -12.33
C ALA A 74 -3.00 -7.10 -11.03
N LYS A 75 -2.44 -6.58 -9.93
CA LYS A 75 -2.90 -6.85 -8.57
C LYS A 75 -3.04 -5.59 -7.73
N ALA A 76 -3.95 -5.68 -6.76
CA ALA A 76 -3.91 -4.88 -5.55
C ALA A 76 -3.31 -5.68 -4.40
N TYR A 77 -2.60 -4.96 -3.53
CA TYR A 77 -1.90 -5.50 -2.39
C TYR A 77 -2.22 -4.73 -1.11
N VAL A 78 -2.20 -5.45 0.00
CA VAL A 78 -1.84 -4.93 1.32
C VAL A 78 -0.47 -5.52 1.68
N PHE A 79 0.45 -4.71 2.16
CA PHE A 79 1.69 -5.16 2.79
C PHE A 79 1.58 -4.90 4.28
N GLU A 80 1.39 -5.98 5.04
CA GLU A 80 1.25 -5.99 6.50
C GLU A 80 2.63 -5.81 7.15
N ASN A 81 2.77 -4.86 8.07
CA ASN A 81 3.99 -4.64 8.84
C ASN A 81 3.99 -5.50 10.12
N VAL A 82 4.35 -6.77 9.95
CA VAL A 82 4.23 -7.79 11.01
C VAL A 82 5.15 -7.64 12.24
N ASP A 83 6.00 -6.61 12.29
CA ASP A 83 6.97 -6.40 13.37
C ASP A 83 6.88 -5.05 14.06
N ALA A 84 5.89 -4.21 13.73
CA ALA A 84 5.71 -2.85 14.26
C ALA A 84 6.92 -1.90 14.08
N LYS A 85 7.93 -2.31 13.30
CA LYS A 85 9.16 -1.54 13.05
C LYS A 85 9.34 -1.16 11.60
N GLY A 86 8.57 -1.76 10.69
CA GLY A 86 8.71 -1.57 9.24
C GLY A 86 9.91 -2.31 8.67
N GLU A 87 10.45 -3.31 9.38
CA GLU A 87 11.60 -4.10 8.92
C GLU A 87 11.16 -5.39 8.22
N THR A 88 9.98 -5.91 8.55
CA THR A 88 9.42 -7.16 8.02
C THR A 88 8.02 -6.92 7.47
N TRP A 89 7.82 -7.26 6.20
CA TRP A 89 6.56 -7.03 5.49
C TRP A 89 5.98 -8.33 4.93
N LYS A 90 4.70 -8.57 5.15
CA LYS A 90 3.97 -9.73 4.63
C LYS A 90 2.97 -9.28 3.54
N PRO A 91 3.14 -9.73 2.29
CA PRO A 91 2.24 -9.33 1.21
C PRO A 91 0.95 -10.15 1.21
N HIS A 92 -0.18 -9.46 1.11
CA HIS A 92 -1.49 -10.01 0.84
C HIS A 92 -1.97 -9.54 -0.52
N VAL A 93 -2.41 -10.48 -1.36
CA VAL A 93 -3.04 -10.13 -2.64
C VAL A 93 -4.52 -9.93 -2.38
N VAL A 94 -5.00 -8.70 -2.56
CA VAL A 94 -6.42 -8.34 -2.42
C VAL A 94 -7.18 -8.77 -3.68
N TYR A 95 -6.58 -8.56 -4.85
CA TYR A 95 -7.22 -8.85 -6.13
C TYR A 95 -6.22 -9.16 -7.23
N VAL A 96 -6.68 -9.91 -8.23
CA VAL A 96 -6.01 -10.13 -9.51
C VAL A 96 -7.04 -10.01 -10.62
N GLY A 97 -6.76 -9.24 -11.67
CA GLY A 97 -7.63 -9.25 -12.86
C GLY A 97 -7.78 -7.93 -13.61
N ASP A 98 -7.35 -6.82 -13.01
CA ASP A 98 -7.39 -5.47 -13.57
C ASP A 98 -6.32 -4.63 -12.85
N GLU A 99 -5.94 -3.46 -13.39
CA GLU A 99 -4.88 -2.59 -12.84
C GLU A 99 -5.41 -1.46 -11.94
N HIS A 100 -4.58 -0.94 -11.04
CA HIS A 100 -5.00 -0.13 -9.89
C HIS A 100 -4.19 1.18 -9.72
N HIS A 101 -3.77 1.81 -10.81
CA HIS A 101 -2.72 2.85 -10.76
C HIS A 101 -3.10 4.18 -10.08
N ASP A 102 -4.38 4.57 -10.02
CA ASP A 102 -4.75 5.99 -9.75
C ASP A 102 -5.24 6.26 -8.32
N GLY A 103 -5.23 5.26 -7.44
CA GLY A 103 -5.47 5.50 -6.02
C GLY A 103 -6.21 4.38 -5.33
N THR A 104 -5.46 3.37 -4.89
CA THR A 104 -5.87 2.56 -3.74
C THR A 104 -6.04 3.48 -2.54
N ARG A 105 -7.21 3.42 -1.89
CA ARG A 105 -7.54 4.18 -0.68
C ARG A 105 -8.09 3.25 0.38
N ALA A 106 -7.54 3.35 1.59
CA ALA A 106 -8.06 2.66 2.77
C ALA A 106 -9.13 3.51 3.44
N VAL A 107 -10.34 2.97 3.66
CA VAL A 107 -11.45 3.68 4.30
C VAL A 107 -12.48 2.71 4.86
N ASP A 108 -12.94 2.94 6.08
CA ASP A 108 -14.09 2.26 6.66
C ASP A 108 -15.36 2.87 6.03
N ILE A 109 -15.89 2.24 4.96
CA ILE A 109 -16.94 2.84 4.13
C ILE A 109 -18.34 2.58 4.68
N ASP A 110 -18.51 1.47 5.40
CA ASP A 110 -19.79 1.01 5.92
C ASP A 110 -19.91 1.16 7.45
N ASN A 111 -18.86 1.67 8.09
CA ASN A 111 -18.77 1.98 9.51
C ASN A 111 -18.87 0.72 10.38
N ASP A 112 -18.29 -0.39 9.91
CA ASP A 112 -18.20 -1.64 10.67
C ASP A 112 -16.92 -1.77 11.50
N GLY A 113 -15.97 -0.86 11.28
CA GLY A 113 -14.74 -0.74 12.03
C GLY A 113 -13.51 -1.11 11.24
N ASP A 114 -13.61 -1.93 10.19
CA ASP A 114 -12.47 -2.35 9.38
C ASP A 114 -12.24 -1.44 8.15
N PHE A 115 -10.99 -1.35 7.68
CA PHE A 115 -10.68 -0.56 6.50
C PHE A 115 -10.91 -1.36 5.21
N ASP A 116 -11.80 -0.85 4.35
CA ASP A 116 -11.97 -1.29 2.97
C ASP A 116 -10.95 -0.65 2.02
N ILE A 117 -10.85 -1.19 0.81
CA ILE A 117 -10.02 -0.61 -0.26
C ILE A 117 -10.88 -0.16 -1.44
N ILE A 118 -10.80 1.13 -1.77
CA ILE A 118 -11.34 1.68 -3.03
C ILE A 118 -10.19 1.86 -4.02
N SER A 119 -10.38 1.48 -5.28
CA SER A 119 -9.36 1.65 -6.31
C SER A 119 -9.95 1.93 -7.69
N ILE A 120 -9.12 2.58 -8.53
CA ILE A 120 -9.37 2.84 -9.95
C ILE A 120 -8.13 2.53 -10.78
N GLY A 121 -8.34 2.26 -12.07
CA GLY A 121 -7.32 1.96 -13.06
C GLY A 121 -7.50 2.81 -14.33
N TRP A 122 -6.45 2.92 -15.13
CA TRP A 122 -6.43 3.54 -16.46
C TRP A 122 -7.05 2.58 -17.49
N GLY A 123 -6.78 1.29 -17.32
CA GLY A 123 -7.19 0.22 -18.24
C GLY A 123 -8.69 -0.08 -18.24
N HIS A 124 -9.47 0.49 -17.32
CA HIS A 124 -10.92 0.31 -17.22
C HIS A 124 -11.60 1.55 -16.63
N ASP A 125 -12.92 1.61 -16.74
CA ASP A 125 -13.78 2.73 -16.28
C ASP A 125 -14.44 2.47 -14.91
N LYS A 126 -14.14 1.33 -14.28
CA LYS A 126 -14.71 0.93 -13.00
C LYS A 126 -14.05 1.67 -11.82
N VAL A 127 -14.88 2.10 -10.88
CA VAL A 127 -14.49 2.24 -9.47
C VAL A 127 -14.74 0.90 -8.79
N ILE A 128 -13.73 0.35 -8.13
CA ILE A 128 -13.82 -0.96 -7.49
C ILE A 128 -13.68 -0.77 -5.99
N LEU A 129 -14.59 -1.38 -5.23
CA LEU A 129 -14.55 -1.51 -3.78
C LEU A 129 -14.19 -2.96 -3.44
N TYR A 130 -13.22 -3.12 -2.55
CA TYR A 130 -12.86 -4.38 -1.92
C TYR A 130 -13.25 -4.27 -0.45
N GLU A 131 -14.39 -4.89 -0.13
CA GLU A 131 -14.90 -4.99 1.24
C GLU A 131 -13.95 -5.88 2.05
N ASN A 132 -13.40 -5.35 3.12
CA ASN A 132 -12.78 -6.18 4.16
C ASN A 132 -13.91 -6.74 5.03
N ARG A 133 -13.73 -7.98 5.49
CA ARG A 133 -14.76 -8.72 6.24
C ARG A 133 -14.18 -9.26 7.52
N ALA A 134 -13.13 -8.62 8.01
CA ALA A 134 -12.47 -9.00 9.22
C ALA A 134 -13.39 -8.56 10.36
N THR A 135 -14.24 -9.47 10.82
CA THR A 135 -15.02 -9.22 12.03
C THR A 135 -14.06 -8.96 13.18
N ASP A 136 -14.13 -7.78 13.82
CA ASP A 136 -13.44 -7.43 15.06
C ASP A 136 -13.23 -8.68 15.96
N LEU A 137 -11.98 -9.16 16.09
CA LEU A 137 -11.63 -10.23 17.02
C LEU A 137 -11.12 -9.67 18.35
#